data_AF-A0A7X9HPI2-F1
#
_entry.id   AF-A0A7X9HPI2-F1
#
_cell.length_a   1.000
_cell.length_b   1.000
_cell.length_c   1.000
_cell.angle_alpha   90.00
_cell.angle_beta   90.00
_cell.angle_gamma   90.00
#
_symmetry.space_group_name_H-M   'P 1'
#
loop_
_entity.id
_entity.type
_entity.pdbx_description
1 polymer ?
#
loop_
_entity_poly.entity_id
_entity_poly.type
_entity_poly.pdbx_seq_one_letter_code
_entity_poly.pdbx_strand_id
1 'polypeptide(L)'
;MLPAIQWYDSYFTYLIFALPALILGLIAQARVQSAFNKYSRVRNYTGLTGAQVARRVLDISGLRGVQIEQTSGMLSDHYDPRGKVLRLSQEIYSTPSIAAAGVAAHEAGHAIQDSERYFPLQIRSMLVPTVQIGSWLGPIIFMVGLVMSSTFGEKIAIFGLILF
;
A
#
# COMPACT_ATOMS: atom_id res chain seq x y z
N MET A 1 -9.68 27.45 41.21
CA MET A 1 -8.84 27.81 40.04
C MET A 1 -8.83 26.62 39.10
N LEU A 2 -9.30 26.80 37.86
CA LEU A 2 -9.75 25.74 36.95
C LEU A 2 -8.58 25.03 36.25
N PRO A 3 -8.57 23.67 36.17
CA PRO A 3 -7.57 22.89 35.45
C PRO A 3 -7.89 22.77 33.93
N ALA A 4 -8.32 23.87 33.30
CA ALA A 4 -8.80 23.85 31.92
C ALA A 4 -7.69 24.06 30.86
N ILE A 5 -6.47 24.41 31.27
CA ILE A 5 -5.41 24.87 30.36
C ILE A 5 -4.52 23.71 29.85
N GLN A 6 -4.39 22.61 30.60
CA GLN A 6 -3.50 21.50 30.19
C GLN A 6 -4.06 20.64 29.03
N TRP A 7 -5.37 20.59 28.85
CA TRP A 7 -5.99 19.80 27.78
C TRP A 7 -5.81 20.45 26.40
N TYR A 8 -5.91 21.78 26.31
CA TYR A 8 -5.79 22.50 25.04
C TYR A 8 -4.37 22.41 24.46
N ASP A 9 -3.35 22.48 25.32
CA ASP A 9 -1.95 22.28 24.93
C ASP A 9 -1.70 20.87 24.37
N SER A 10 -2.35 19.84 24.94
CA SER A 10 -2.19 18.46 24.49
C SER A 10 -2.80 18.21 23.09
N TYR A 11 -4.00 18.75 22.82
CA TYR A 11 -4.62 18.60 21.49
C TYR A 11 -3.91 19.42 20.41
N PHE A 12 -3.49 20.65 20.73
CA PHE A 12 -2.76 21.50 19.81
C PHE A 12 -1.39 20.90 19.46
N THR A 13 -0.68 20.36 20.45
CA THR A 13 0.59 19.65 20.25
C THR A 13 0.39 18.39 19.40
N TYR A 14 -0.65 17.59 19.69
CA TYR A 14 -1.00 16.43 18.87
C TYR A 14 -1.25 16.82 17.40
N LEU A 15 -2.04 17.86 17.16
CA LEU A 15 -2.31 18.33 15.79
C LEU A 15 -1.03 18.80 15.10
N ILE A 16 -0.14 19.50 15.79
CA ILE A 16 1.16 19.93 15.22
C ILE A 16 1.99 18.75 14.73
N PHE A 17 1.98 17.61 15.41
CA PHE A 17 2.72 16.42 14.98
C PHE A 17 1.96 15.57 13.95
N ALA A 18 0.64 15.46 14.09
CA ALA A 18 -0.19 14.62 13.21
C ALA A 18 -0.48 15.28 11.84
N LEU A 19 -0.74 16.60 11.80
CA LEU A 19 -1.10 17.31 10.57
C LEU A 19 -0.04 17.21 9.47
N PRO A 20 1.27 17.43 9.75
CA PRO A 20 2.29 17.32 8.71
C PRO A 20 2.33 15.93 8.08
N ALA A 21 2.25 14.87 8.89
CA ALA A 21 2.21 13.49 8.40
C ALA A 21 0.95 13.23 7.55
N LEU A 22 -0.21 13.68 8.01
CA LEU A 22 -1.47 13.58 7.27
C LEU A 22 -1.42 14.32 5.93
N ILE A 23 -0.97 15.57 5.94
CA ILE A 23 -0.85 16.41 4.73
C ILE A 23 0.11 15.74 3.73
N LEU A 24 1.27 15.27 4.18
CA LEU A 24 2.24 14.58 3.32
C LEU A 24 1.63 13.31 2.72
N GLY A 25 0.90 12.52 3.52
CA GLY A 25 0.19 11.33 3.04
C GLY A 25 -0.85 11.66 1.97
N LEU A 26 -1.67 12.69 2.20
CA LEU A 26 -2.67 13.15 1.23
C LEU A 26 -2.03 13.66 -0.06
N ILE A 27 -0.94 14.44 0.02
CA ILE A 27 -0.21 14.92 -1.16
C ILE A 27 0.39 13.75 -1.94
N ALA A 28 1.00 12.78 -1.25
CA ALA A 28 1.57 11.59 -1.88
C ALA A 28 0.49 10.78 -2.60
N GLN A 29 -0.63 10.51 -1.94
CA GLN A 29 -1.75 9.78 -2.52
C GLN A 29 -2.33 10.51 -3.73
N ALA A 30 -2.55 11.83 -3.62
CA ALA A 30 -3.04 12.65 -4.73
C ALA A 30 -2.08 12.64 -5.92
N ARG A 31 -0.76 12.69 -5.68
CA ARG A 31 0.26 12.60 -6.73
C ARG A 31 0.27 11.25 -7.42
N VAL A 32 0.20 10.14 -6.68
CA VAL A 32 0.15 8.78 -7.26
C VAL A 32 -1.10 8.64 -8.13
N GLN A 33 -2.26 9.05 -7.62
CA GLN A 33 -3.52 8.92 -8.35
C GLN A 33 -3.55 9.82 -9.59
N SER A 34 -3.02 11.05 -9.48
CA SER A 34 -2.89 11.97 -10.61
C SER A 34 -1.95 11.42 -11.69
N ALA A 35 -0.79 10.91 -11.29
CA ALA A 35 0.17 10.29 -12.20
C ALA A 35 -0.44 9.06 -12.89
N PHE A 36 -1.04 8.14 -12.15
CA PHE A 36 -1.72 6.98 -12.71
C PHE A 36 -2.76 7.40 -13.75
N ASN A 37 -3.69 8.28 -13.38
CA ASN A 37 -4.74 8.76 -14.28
C ASN A 37 -4.16 9.41 -15.56
N LYS A 38 -3.11 10.21 -15.43
CA LYS A 38 -2.44 10.85 -16.57
C LYS A 38 -1.80 9.80 -17.48
N TYR A 39 -0.99 8.90 -16.93
CA TYR A 39 -0.18 7.96 -17.70
C TYR A 39 -0.93 6.71 -18.16
N SER A 40 -2.11 6.41 -17.62
CA SER A 40 -3.01 5.40 -18.16
C SER A 40 -3.58 5.78 -19.53
N ARG A 41 -3.66 7.08 -19.84
CA ARG A 41 -4.10 7.60 -21.15
C ARG A 41 -2.96 7.78 -22.16
N VAL A 42 -1.71 7.71 -21.70
CA VAL A 42 -0.54 7.86 -22.58
C VAL A 42 -0.10 6.48 -23.05
N ARG A 43 -0.20 6.24 -24.36
CA ARG A 43 0.24 4.99 -24.98
C ARG A 43 1.76 4.84 -24.83
N ASN A 44 2.24 3.64 -24.53
CA ASN A 44 3.68 3.40 -24.49
C ASN A 44 4.25 3.27 -25.91
N TYR A 45 5.52 3.67 -26.07
CA TYR A 45 6.21 3.66 -27.37
C TYR A 45 6.35 2.27 -28.00
N THR A 46 6.40 1.22 -27.17
CA THR A 46 6.52 -0.16 -27.64
C THR A 46 5.22 -0.76 -28.15
N GLY A 47 4.08 -0.12 -27.87
CA GLY A 47 2.74 -0.63 -28.18
C GLY A 47 2.33 -1.89 -27.41
N LEU A 48 3.12 -2.33 -26.43
CA LEU A 48 2.89 -3.55 -25.65
C LEU A 48 1.85 -3.32 -24.55
N THR A 49 0.95 -4.28 -24.37
CA THR A 49 0.01 -4.31 -23.23
C THR A 49 0.72 -4.65 -21.92
N GLY A 50 0.10 -4.39 -20.77
CA GLY A 50 0.68 -4.76 -19.48
C GLY A 50 0.98 -6.26 -19.39
N ALA A 51 0.09 -7.13 -19.89
CA ALA A 51 0.34 -8.57 -19.92
C ALA A 51 1.60 -8.94 -20.73
N GLN A 52 1.80 -8.29 -21.88
CA GLN A 52 2.99 -8.50 -22.71
C GLN A 52 4.27 -7.98 -22.04
N VAL A 53 4.19 -6.85 -21.34
CA VAL A 53 5.31 -6.30 -20.57
C VAL A 53 5.68 -7.25 -19.43
N ALA A 54 4.71 -7.70 -18.62
CA ALA A 54 4.94 -8.68 -17.56
C ALA A 54 5.57 -9.96 -18.11
N ARG A 55 5.01 -10.52 -19.21
CA ARG A 55 5.56 -11.72 -19.85
C ARG A 55 7.02 -11.54 -20.24
N ARG A 56 7.36 -10.42 -20.89
CA ARG A 56 8.72 -10.11 -21.31
C ARG A 56 9.68 -9.99 -20.12
N VAL A 57 9.28 -9.29 -19.05
CA VAL A 57 10.11 -9.12 -17.85
C VAL A 57 10.37 -10.47 -17.17
N LEU A 58 9.33 -11.31 -17.03
CA LEU A 58 9.44 -12.65 -16.47
C LEU A 58 10.32 -13.56 -17.33
N ASP A 59 10.16 -13.51 -18.66
CA ASP A 59 10.95 -14.34 -19.58
C ASP A 59 12.44 -14.03 -19.54
N ILE A 60 12.79 -12.75 -19.50
CA ILE A 60 14.19 -12.29 -19.38
C ILE A 60 14.79 -12.74 -18.05
N SER A 61 13.96 -12.87 -17.02
CA SER A 61 14.36 -13.32 -15.68
C SER A 61 14.27 -14.84 -15.50
N GLY A 62 13.99 -15.61 -16.56
CA GLY A 62 13.90 -17.08 -16.52
C GLY A 62 12.59 -17.63 -15.91
N LEU A 63 11.61 -16.79 -15.60
CA LEU A 63 10.36 -17.14 -14.92
C LEU A 63 9.23 -17.51 -15.90
N ARG A 64 9.50 -18.44 -16.81
CA ARG A 64 8.52 -18.92 -17.80
C ARG A 64 7.34 -19.66 -17.19
N GLY A 65 7.51 -20.25 -16.00
CA GLY A 65 6.45 -20.98 -15.30
C GLY A 65 5.40 -20.09 -14.64
N VAL A 66 5.67 -18.79 -14.45
CA VAL A 66 4.72 -17.86 -13.84
C VAL A 66 3.59 -17.57 -14.83
N GLN A 67 2.36 -17.90 -14.45
CA GLN A 67 1.17 -17.64 -15.26
C GLN A 67 0.77 -16.17 -15.15
N ILE A 68 0.17 -15.63 -16.21
CA ILE A 68 -0.37 -14.27 -16.22
C ILE A 68 -1.86 -14.37 -16.45
N GLU A 69 -2.64 -13.91 -15.48
CA GLU A 69 -4.10 -13.98 -15.50
C GLU A 69 -4.70 -12.58 -15.42
N GLN A 70 -5.90 -12.47 -15.97
CA GLN A 70 -6.72 -11.29 -15.83
C GLN A 70 -7.61 -11.44 -14.59
N THR A 71 -7.64 -10.42 -13.73
CA THR A 71 -8.53 -10.35 -12.58
C THR A 71 -9.54 -9.23 -12.72
N SER A 72 -10.72 -9.43 -12.12
CA SER A 72 -11.73 -8.39 -11.99
C SER A 72 -11.31 -7.31 -10.99
N GLY A 73 -11.86 -6.10 -11.17
CA GLY A 73 -11.59 -4.94 -10.32
C GLY A 73 -10.62 -3.94 -10.96
N MET A 74 -10.53 -2.76 -10.35
CA MET A 74 -9.52 -1.75 -10.68
C MET A 74 -8.39 -1.81 -9.67
N LEU A 75 -7.13 -1.68 -10.12
CA LEU A 75 -5.95 -1.66 -9.25
C LEU A 75 -5.85 -2.88 -8.31
N SER A 76 -6.38 -4.02 -8.76
CA SER A 76 -6.31 -5.31 -8.07
C SER A 76 -5.12 -6.17 -8.51
N ASP A 77 -4.16 -5.53 -9.19
CA ASP A 77 -2.93 -6.13 -9.70
C ASP A 77 -2.07 -6.64 -8.54
N HIS A 78 -1.70 -7.93 -8.60
CA HIS A 78 -0.82 -8.53 -7.60
C HIS A 78 -0.16 -9.82 -8.13
N TYR A 79 1.04 -10.11 -7.64
CA TYR A 79 1.65 -11.42 -7.74
C TYR A 79 1.30 -12.33 -6.55
N ASP A 80 0.93 -13.57 -6.84
CA ASP A 80 0.67 -14.63 -5.87
C ASP A 80 1.85 -15.62 -5.81
N PRO A 81 2.68 -15.58 -4.74
CA PRO A 81 3.87 -16.43 -4.62
C PRO A 81 3.54 -17.91 -4.37
N ARG A 82 2.32 -18.23 -3.89
CA ARG A 82 1.89 -19.61 -3.63
C ARG A 82 1.50 -20.30 -4.93
N GLY A 83 0.70 -19.61 -5.75
CA GLY A 83 0.25 -20.09 -7.06
C GLY A 83 1.26 -19.89 -8.18
N LYS A 84 2.28 -19.03 -7.99
CA LYS A 84 3.15 -18.52 -9.06
C LYS A 84 2.33 -17.91 -10.21
N VAL A 85 1.34 -17.09 -9.83
CA VAL A 85 0.42 -16.42 -10.77
C VAL A 85 0.54 -14.92 -10.59
N LEU A 86 0.70 -14.20 -11.69
CA LEU A 86 0.66 -12.75 -11.74
C LEU A 86 -0.71 -12.32 -12.27
N ARG A 87 -1.51 -11.69 -11.42
CA ARG A 87 -2.86 -11.24 -11.75
C ARG A 87 -2.83 -9.76 -12.08
N LEU A 88 -3.35 -9.40 -13.25
CA LEU A 88 -3.48 -8.01 -13.67
C LEU A 88 -4.95 -7.64 -13.83
N SER A 89 -5.32 -6.44 -13.37
CA SER A 89 -6.64 -5.86 -13.58
C SER A 89 -6.90 -5.66 -15.08
N GLN A 90 -8.16 -5.61 -15.48
CA GLN A 90 -8.53 -5.46 -16.90
C GLN A 90 -7.81 -4.28 -17.58
N GLU A 91 -7.77 -3.14 -16.89
CA GLU A 91 -7.16 -1.91 -17.40
C GLU A 91 -5.66 -2.08 -17.65
N ILE A 92 -4.95 -2.82 -16.81
CA ILE A 92 -3.51 -3.03 -16.95
C ILE A 92 -3.21 -4.16 -17.93
N TYR A 93 -3.96 -5.26 -17.85
CA TYR A 93 -3.76 -6.46 -18.65
C TYR A 93 -3.79 -6.15 -20.15
N SER A 94 -4.82 -5.43 -20.62
CA SER A 94 -5.08 -5.23 -22.06
C SER A 94 -4.66 -3.87 -22.63
N THR A 95 -4.27 -2.89 -21.81
CA THR A 95 -4.00 -1.53 -22.29
C THR A 95 -2.51 -1.31 -22.56
N PRO A 96 -2.12 -0.80 -23.74
CA PRO A 96 -0.73 -0.47 -24.04
C PRO A 96 -0.35 0.94 -23.55
N SER A 97 -0.51 1.23 -22.27
CA SER A 97 -0.18 2.54 -21.67
C SER A 97 1.13 2.53 -20.88
N ILE A 98 1.64 3.71 -20.55
CA ILE A 98 2.82 3.86 -19.67
C ILE A 98 2.51 3.35 -18.27
N ALA A 99 1.34 3.69 -17.72
CA ALA A 99 0.92 3.20 -16.41
C ALA A 99 0.78 1.68 -16.41
N ALA A 100 0.16 1.08 -17.43
CA ALA A 100 0.00 -0.36 -17.55
C ALA A 100 1.35 -1.09 -17.60
N ALA A 101 2.30 -0.58 -18.39
CA ALA A 101 3.65 -1.13 -18.44
C ALA A 101 4.36 -1.03 -17.08
N GLY A 102 4.22 0.10 -16.39
CA GLY A 102 4.84 0.32 -15.07
C GLY A 102 4.28 -0.60 -13.99
N VAL A 103 2.95 -0.74 -13.89
CA VAL A 103 2.30 -1.63 -12.91
C VAL A 103 2.64 -3.10 -13.21
N ALA A 104 2.53 -3.52 -14.47
CA ALA A 104 2.87 -4.89 -14.85
C ALA A 104 4.33 -5.26 -14.57
N ALA A 105 5.27 -4.32 -14.80
CA ALA A 105 6.68 -4.50 -14.46
C ALA A 105 6.91 -4.53 -12.94
N HIS A 106 6.18 -3.73 -12.16
CA HIS A 106 6.24 -3.76 -10.70
C HIS A 106 5.81 -5.13 -10.15
N GLU A 107 4.69 -5.66 -10.62
CA GLU A 107 4.20 -6.99 -10.20
C GLU A 107 5.13 -8.12 -10.64
N ALA A 108 5.70 -8.03 -11.84
CA ALA A 108 6.73 -8.97 -12.28
C ALA A 108 7.99 -8.90 -11.38
N GLY A 109 8.30 -7.72 -10.85
CA GLY A 109 9.36 -7.52 -9.86
C GLY A 109 9.13 -8.33 -8.58
N HIS A 110 7.89 -8.42 -8.08
CA HIS A 110 7.58 -9.28 -6.93
C HIS A 110 7.82 -10.76 -7.24
N ALA A 111 7.50 -11.21 -8.46
CA ALA A 111 7.78 -12.58 -8.90
C ALA A 111 9.29 -12.87 -8.95
N ILE A 112 10.09 -11.91 -9.42
CA ILE A 112 11.56 -12.01 -9.44
C ILE A 112 12.10 -12.10 -8.01
N GLN A 113 11.68 -11.18 -7.13
CA GLN A 113 12.09 -11.17 -5.73
C GLN A 113 11.74 -12.47 -4.99
N ASP A 114 10.56 -13.03 -5.26
CA ASP A 114 10.14 -14.33 -4.73
C ASP A 114 11.04 -15.47 -5.26
N SER A 115 11.40 -15.45 -6.55
CA SER A 115 12.30 -16.45 -7.14
C SER A 115 13.73 -16.40 -6.56
N GLU A 116 14.21 -15.21 -6.21
CA GLU A 116 15.52 -14.99 -5.59
C GLU A 116 15.51 -15.19 -4.07
N ARG A 117 14.35 -15.52 -3.47
CA ARG A 117 14.16 -15.59 -2.02
C ARG A 117 14.61 -14.31 -1.32
N TYR A 118 14.29 -13.15 -1.90
CA TYR A 118 14.73 -11.85 -1.41
C TYR A 118 14.33 -11.63 0.06
N PHE A 119 15.32 -11.60 0.95
CA PHE A 119 15.11 -11.64 2.40
C PHE A 119 14.26 -10.48 2.94
N PRO A 120 14.43 -9.21 2.50
CA PRO A 120 13.57 -8.11 2.94
C PRO A 120 12.09 -8.29 2.57
N LEU A 121 11.79 -8.92 1.43
CA LEU A 121 10.42 -9.22 1.02
C LEU A 121 9.78 -10.23 1.98
N GLN A 122 10.52 -11.28 2.38
CA GLN A 122 10.03 -12.27 3.33
C GLN A 122 9.66 -11.65 4.68
N ILE A 123 10.54 -10.80 5.22
CA ILE A 123 10.26 -10.06 6.48
C ILE A 123 8.99 -9.24 6.32
N ARG A 124 8.89 -8.45 5.24
CA ARG A 124 7.70 -7.62 4.98
C ARG A 124 6.44 -8.49 4.95
N SER A 125 6.42 -9.56 4.16
CA SER A 125 5.25 -10.45 4.02
C SER A 125 4.82 -11.09 5.35
N MET A 126 5.75 -11.38 6.26
CA MET A 126 5.44 -11.90 7.59
C MET A 126 4.83 -10.83 8.50
N LEU A 127 5.22 -9.56 8.34
CA LEU A 127 4.73 -8.44 9.15
C LEU A 127 3.37 -7.90 8.70
N VAL A 128 3.03 -7.97 7.41
CA VAL A 128 1.78 -7.43 6.84
C VAL A 128 0.53 -7.76 7.67
N PRO A 129 0.23 -9.03 8.04
CA PRO A 129 -0.99 -9.33 8.79
C PRO A 129 -1.02 -8.66 10.17
N THR A 130 0.11 -8.61 10.88
CA THR A 130 0.21 -7.96 12.20
C THR A 130 0.04 -6.45 12.07
N VAL A 131 0.71 -5.83 11.09
CA VAL A 131 0.59 -4.40 10.82
C VAL A 131 -0.83 -4.03 10.42
N GLN A 132 -1.51 -4.86 9.64
CA GLN A 132 -2.87 -4.57 9.18
C GLN A 132 -3.91 -4.62 10.32
N ILE A 133 -3.75 -5.55 11.28
CA ILE A 133 -4.52 -5.56 12.53
C ILE A 133 -4.23 -4.28 13.31
N GLY A 134 -2.95 -3.92 13.43
CA GLY A 134 -2.47 -2.70 14.06
C GLY A 134 -3.12 -1.44 13.51
N SER A 135 -3.03 -1.26 12.20
CA SER A 135 -3.54 -0.10 11.48
C SER A 135 -5.07 0.04 11.55
N TRP A 136 -5.82 -1.05 11.68
CA TRP A 136 -7.28 -1.01 11.79
C TRP A 136 -7.76 -0.84 13.24
N LEU A 137 -7.21 -1.60 14.18
CA LEU A 137 -7.62 -1.55 15.59
C LEU A 137 -7.00 -0.38 16.34
N GLY A 138 -5.76 0.00 16.03
CA GLY A 138 -5.00 1.03 16.73
C GLY A 138 -5.75 2.35 16.86
N PRO A 139 -6.26 2.94 15.76
CA PRO A 139 -7.03 4.18 15.82
C PRO A 139 -8.34 4.03 16.61
N ILE A 140 -9.01 2.89 16.52
CA ILE A 140 -10.25 2.62 17.26
C ILE A 140 -9.96 2.56 18.76
N ILE A 141 -8.97 1.77 19.16
CA ILE A 141 -8.53 1.62 20.55
C ILE A 141 -8.05 2.96 21.10
N PHE A 142 -7.28 3.72 20.30
CA PHE A 142 -6.83 5.06 20.64
C PHE A 142 -8.03 5.99 20.95
N MET A 143 -9.01 6.03 20.04
CA MET A 143 -10.20 6.86 20.20
C MET A 143 -11.07 6.45 21.39
N VAL A 144 -11.23 5.14 21.65
CA VAL A 144 -11.92 4.65 22.85
C VAL A 144 -11.23 5.11 24.12
N GLY A 145 -9.88 5.00 24.16
CA GLY A 145 -9.08 5.47 25.29
C GLY A 145 -9.26 6.97 25.56
N LEU A 146 -9.30 7.79 24.50
CA LEU A 146 -9.55 9.23 24.60
C LEU A 146 -10.95 9.56 25.14
N VAL A 147 -11.99 8.88 24.67
CA VAL A 147 -13.39 9.17 25.09
C VAL A 147 -13.64 8.81 26.55
N MET A 148 -12.96 7.78 27.08
CA MET A 148 -13.10 7.35 28.47
C MET A 148 -12.59 8.37 29.50
N SER A 149 -11.75 9.34 29.09
CA SER A 149 -11.27 10.47 29.91
C SER A 149 -10.90 10.09 31.36
N SER A 150 -10.17 8.98 31.52
CA SER A 150 -9.72 8.43 32.79
C SER A 150 -8.27 7.97 32.69
N THR A 151 -7.58 7.79 33.81
CA THR A 151 -6.20 7.23 33.85
C THR A 151 -6.13 5.83 33.22
N PHE A 152 -7.22 5.08 33.22
CA PHE A 152 -7.32 3.82 32.48
C PHE A 152 -7.48 4.08 30.96
N GLY A 153 -8.30 5.06 30.58
CA GLY A 153 -8.44 5.51 29.19
C GLY A 153 -7.13 6.00 28.56
N GLU A 154 -6.29 6.73 29.29
CA GLU A 154 -4.96 7.15 28.82
C GLU A 154 -4.05 5.96 28.48
N LYS A 155 -4.05 4.91 29.32
CA LYS A 155 -3.30 3.68 29.06
C LYS A 155 -3.82 2.95 27.82
N ILE A 156 -5.13 2.91 27.64
CA ILE A 156 -5.76 2.34 26.44
C ILE A 156 -5.37 3.17 25.20
N ALA A 157 -5.36 4.50 25.31
CA ALA A 157 -4.98 5.37 24.20
C ALA A 157 -3.52 5.12 23.79
N ILE A 158 -2.59 5.09 24.76
CA ILE A 158 -1.18 4.79 24.50
C ILE A 158 -1.02 3.38 23.90
N PHE A 159 -1.77 2.39 24.39
CA PHE A 159 -1.74 1.04 23.83
C PHE A 159 -2.22 1.03 22.37
N GLY A 160 -3.31 1.74 22.05
CA GLY A 160 -3.79 1.92 20.68
C GLY A 160 -2.76 2.61 19.78
N LEU A 161 -2.00 3.58 20.31
CA LEU A 161 -0.94 4.27 19.58
C LEU A 161 0.28 3.37 19.33
N ILE A 162 0.68 2.53 20.28
CA ILE A 162 1.79 1.56 20.11
C ILE A 162 1.41 0.47 19.10
N LEU A 163 0.13 0.12 19.07
CA LEU A 163 -0.41 -0.91 18.20
C LEU A 163 -0.58 -0.43 16.74
N PHE A 164 -0.74 0.88 16.52
CA PHE A 164 -0.82 1.52 15.20
C PHE A 164 0.55 1.66 14.53
#